data_AF-A0A957BAJ0-F1
#
_entry.id   AF-A0A957BAJ0-F1
#
_cell.length_a   1.000
_cell.length_b   1.000
_cell.length_c   1.000
_cell.angle_alpha   90.00
_cell.angle_beta   90.00
_cell.angle_gamma   90.00
#
_symmetry.space_group_name_H-M   'P 1'
#
loop_
_entity.id
_entity.type
_entity.pdbx_description
1 polymer ?
#
loop_
_entity_poly.entity_id
_entity_poly.type
_entity_poly.pdbx_seq_one_letter_code
_entity_poly.pdbx_strand_id
1 'polypeptide(L)'
;MHIGLNAHLLAPEGTYRAAGIHNVIHNLLLYLPSQAPADWQFTAMVSSHIDAHYDGITMQRAAFDTTSPLKRIIWEQAIQPSILRQFDLYHAMAFVAPAFNPRPTVVTV
;
A
#
# COMPACT_ATOMS: atom_id res chain seq x y z
N MET A 1 -16.51 -1.09 5.26
CA MET A 1 -15.23 -1.72 5.74
C MET A 1 -14.06 -0.84 5.33
N HIS A 2 -13.06 -0.63 6.17
CA HIS A 2 -11.89 0.20 5.86
C HIS A 2 -10.63 -0.65 5.66
N ILE A 3 -10.07 -0.65 4.45
CA ILE A 3 -8.95 -1.50 4.05
C ILE A 3 -7.68 -0.68 3.86
N GLY A 4 -6.59 -1.12 4.50
CA GLY A 4 -5.24 -0.60 4.28
C GLY A 4 -4.50 -1.39 3.21
N LEU A 5 -4.02 -0.70 2.17
CA LEU A 5 -3.31 -1.27 1.02
C LEU A 5 -1.81 -0.90 1.08
N ASN A 6 -0.91 -1.89 1.13
CA ASN A 6 0.54 -1.61 1.08
C ASN A 6 1.00 -1.38 -0.37
N ALA A 7 1.04 -0.12 -0.77
CA ALA A 7 1.46 0.31 -2.11
C ALA A 7 2.86 0.96 -2.10
N HIS A 8 3.74 0.62 -1.15
CA HIS A 8 5.10 1.20 -1.08
C HIS A 8 6.00 0.85 -2.26
N LEU A 9 5.69 -0.20 -3.02
CA LEU A 9 6.36 -0.54 -4.27
C LEU A 9 5.75 0.10 -5.51
N LEU A 10 4.73 0.94 -5.36
CA LEU A 10 4.33 1.84 -6.43
C LEU A 10 5.52 2.76 -6.74
N ALA A 11 6.00 2.71 -7.97
CA ALA A 11 7.10 3.54 -8.45
C ALA A 11 6.56 4.79 -9.15
N PRO A 12 7.31 5.91 -9.16
CA PRO A 12 7.03 7.03 -10.06
C PRO A 12 7.13 6.59 -11.53
N GLU A 13 6.32 7.23 -12.37
CA GLU A 13 6.36 7.03 -13.82
C GLU A 13 7.77 7.25 -14.38
N GLY A 14 8.18 6.44 -15.37
CA GLY A 14 9.48 6.58 -16.04
C GLY A 14 10.70 6.05 -15.28
N THR A 15 10.53 5.38 -14.12
CA THR A 15 11.65 4.79 -13.37
C THR A 15 11.88 3.31 -13.74
N TYR A 16 13.16 2.87 -13.74
CA TYR A 16 13.58 1.48 -14.02
C TYR A 16 12.89 0.42 -13.11
N ARG A 17 12.39 0.82 -11.93
CA ARG A 17 11.68 -0.05 -10.98
C ARG A 17 10.21 -0.33 -11.35
N ALA A 18 9.72 0.15 -12.49
CA ALA A 18 8.32 0.02 -12.92
C ALA A 18 7.93 -1.36 -13.51
N ALA A 19 8.79 -2.38 -13.47
CA ALA A 19 8.46 -3.69 -14.02
C ALA A 19 7.80 -4.64 -12.98
N GLY A 20 6.74 -5.32 -13.40
CA GLY A 20 6.04 -6.35 -12.63
C GLY A 20 5.13 -5.81 -11.53
N ILE A 21 5.66 -5.70 -10.31
CA ILE A 21 4.84 -5.41 -9.11
C ILE A 21 4.20 -4.03 -9.15
N HIS A 22 4.86 -3.03 -9.75
CA HIS A 22 4.28 -1.71 -9.95
C HIS A 22 2.97 -1.78 -10.76
N ASN A 23 2.95 -2.53 -11.87
CA ASN A 23 1.77 -2.66 -12.72
C ASN A 23 0.62 -3.37 -11.99
N VAL A 24 0.92 -4.38 -11.18
CA VAL A 24 -0.09 -5.06 -10.36
C VAL A 24 -0.70 -4.07 -9.36
N ILE A 25 0.15 -3.32 -8.65
CA ILE A 25 -0.28 -2.31 -7.69
C ILE A 25 -1.12 -1.22 -8.40
N HIS A 26 -0.62 -0.68 -9.50
CA HIS A 26 -1.29 0.37 -10.27
C HIS A 26 -2.68 -0.06 -10.75
N ASN A 27 -2.79 -1.22 -11.40
CA ASN A 27 -4.08 -1.71 -11.89
C ASN A 27 -5.02 -2.06 -10.74
N LEU A 28 -4.53 -2.63 -9.64
CA LEU A 28 -5.35 -2.89 -8.47
C LEU A 28 -5.94 -1.58 -7.93
N LEU A 29 -5.10 -0.55 -7.73
CA LEU A 29 -5.55 0.75 -7.24
C LEU A 29 -6.54 1.42 -8.21
N LEU A 30 -6.37 1.23 -9.51
CA LEU A 30 -7.25 1.80 -10.53
C LEU A 30 -8.66 1.15 -10.53
N TYR A 31 -8.74 -0.17 -10.35
CA TYR A 31 -10.01 -0.88 -10.57
C TYR A 31 -10.70 -1.33 -9.28
N LEU A 32 -9.97 -1.54 -8.18
CA LEU A 32 -10.51 -2.12 -6.95
C LEU A 32 -11.72 -1.36 -6.39
N PRO A 33 -11.72 -0.01 -6.31
CA PRO A 33 -12.87 0.72 -5.76
C PRO A 33 -14.16 0.51 -6.56
N SER A 34 -14.06 0.32 -7.88
CA SER A 34 -15.22 0.12 -8.76
C SER A 34 -15.84 -1.28 -8.65
N GLN A 35 -15.07 -2.26 -8.17
CA GLN A 35 -15.48 -3.67 -8.07
C GLN A 35 -15.87 -4.08 -6.64
N ALA A 36 -15.57 -3.24 -5.65
CA ALA A 36 -15.88 -3.49 -4.25
C ALA A 36 -17.30 -2.98 -3.89
N PRO A 37 -17.90 -3.47 -2.79
CA PRO A 37 -19.10 -2.87 -2.23
C PRO A 37 -18.94 -1.37 -1.98
N ALA A 38 -19.99 -0.59 -2.23
CA ALA A 38 -19.94 0.88 -2.18
C ALA A 38 -19.62 1.47 -0.80
N ASP A 39 -19.84 0.71 0.28
CA ASP A 39 -19.53 1.10 1.66
C ASP A 39 -18.07 0.78 2.08
N TRP A 40 -17.27 0.25 1.16
CA TRP A 40 -15.86 -0.03 1.41
C TRP A 40 -14.99 1.21 1.15
N GLN A 41 -14.03 1.42 2.02
CA GLN A 41 -13.09 2.52 1.97
C GLN A 41 -11.68 1.97 1.84
N PHE A 42 -10.87 2.61 1.00
CA PHE A 42 -9.50 2.18 0.72
C PHE A 42 -8.50 3.27 1.08
N THR A 43 -7.42 2.88 1.71
CA THR A 43 -6.27 3.75 1.96
C THR A 43 -5.00 3.09 1.47
N ALA A 44 -4.35 3.70 0.48
CA ALA A 44 -3.08 3.24 -0.05
C ALA A 44 -1.92 3.91 0.68
N MET A 45 -1.11 3.10 1.36
CA MET A 45 0.15 3.52 1.98
C MET A 45 1.23 3.52 0.90
N VAL A 46 1.76 4.70 0.57
CA VAL A 46 2.73 4.90 -0.52
C VAL A 46 3.99 5.63 -0.05
N SER A 47 5.05 5.57 -0.85
CA SER A 47 6.26 6.36 -0.59
C SER A 47 5.99 7.86 -0.70
N SER A 48 6.85 8.68 -0.09
CA SER A 48 6.72 10.14 -0.05
C SER A 48 6.72 10.81 -1.42
N HIS A 49 7.31 10.16 -2.43
CA HIS A 49 7.52 10.70 -3.79
C HIS A 49 6.43 10.29 -4.78
N ILE A 50 5.32 9.71 -4.31
CA ILE A 50 4.21 9.31 -5.16
C ILE A 50 3.18 10.44 -5.23
N ASP A 51 3.08 11.05 -6.40
CA ASP A 51 2.09 12.10 -6.68
C ASP A 51 0.82 11.56 -7.37
N ALA A 52 0.77 10.26 -7.66
CA ALA A 52 -0.40 9.62 -8.25
C ALA A 52 -1.66 9.75 -7.36
N HIS A 53 -2.81 9.86 -8.03
CA HIS A 53 -4.13 9.84 -7.43
C HIS A 53 -4.98 8.73 -8.07
N TYR A 54 -5.83 8.10 -7.27
CA TYR A 54 -6.75 7.06 -7.72
C TYR A 54 -8.12 7.35 -7.13
N ASP A 55 -9.14 7.38 -7.98
CA ASP A 55 -10.52 7.65 -7.57
C ASP A 55 -11.00 6.60 -6.57
N GLY A 56 -11.62 7.04 -5.48
CA GLY A 56 -12.09 6.15 -4.41
C GLY A 56 -10.99 5.62 -3.48
N ILE A 57 -9.74 6.11 -3.60
CA ILE A 57 -8.62 5.73 -2.72
C ILE A 57 -8.03 6.95 -2.02
N THR A 58 -7.92 6.86 -0.70
CA THR A 58 -7.15 7.82 0.09
C THR A 58 -5.66 7.50 0.00
N MET A 59 -4.86 8.46 -0.45
CA MET A 59 -3.40 8.31 -0.58
C MET A 59 -2.69 8.73 0.71
N GLN A 60 -2.23 7.76 1.50
CA GLN A 60 -1.45 7.98 2.71
C GLN A 60 0.05 7.88 2.41
N ARG A 61 0.69 9.04 2.25
CA ARG A 61 2.14 9.12 1.98
C ARG A 61 2.93 8.96 3.27
N ALA A 62 4.01 8.19 3.22
CA ALA A 62 4.96 8.13 4.33
C ALA A 62 5.63 9.48 4.56
N ALA A 63 5.86 9.82 5.83
CA ALA A 63 6.49 11.07 6.24
C ALA A 63 7.98 11.17 5.88
N PHE A 64 8.60 10.06 5.45
CA PHE A 64 10.01 10.03 5.05
C PHE A 64 10.25 9.09 3.87
N ASP A 65 11.38 9.29 3.21
CA ASP A 65 11.79 8.56 2.02
C ASP A 65 12.00 7.06 2.29
N THR A 66 11.12 6.25 1.71
CA THR A 66 11.13 4.78 1.79
C THR A 66 11.68 4.11 0.52
N THR A 67 12.37 4.85 -0.36
CA THR A 67 12.98 4.29 -1.58
C THR A 67 14.10 3.30 -1.30
N SER A 68 14.85 3.50 -0.21
CA SER A 68 15.88 2.55 0.25
C SER A 68 15.21 1.31 0.86
N PRO A 69 15.57 0.08 0.41
CA PRO A 69 15.00 -1.16 0.95
C PRO A 69 15.10 -1.28 2.46
N LEU A 70 16.22 -0.88 3.07
CA LEU A 70 16.40 -0.95 4.53
C LEU A 70 15.48 0.03 5.25
N LYS A 71 15.34 1.26 4.73
CA LYS A 71 14.41 2.25 5.31
C LYS A 71 12.97 1.76 5.21
N ARG A 72 12.60 1.11 4.10
CA ARG A 72 11.27 0.50 3.94
C ARG A 72 11.04 -0.63 4.94
N ILE A 73 12.01 -1.54 5.11
CA ILE A 73 11.89 -2.62 6.10
C ILE A 73 11.68 -2.05 7.52
N ILE A 74 12.47 -1.04 7.91
CA ILE A 74 12.30 -0.40 9.23
C ILE A 74 10.89 0.22 9.35
N TRP A 75 10.42 0.91 8.31
CA TRP A 75 9.07 1.49 8.31
C TRP A 75 7.98 0.41 8.43
N GLU A 76 8.06 -0.66 7.63
CA GLU A 76 7.10 -1.77 7.62
C GLU A 76 7.07 -2.52 8.94
N GLN A 77 8.22 -2.71 9.60
CA GLN A 77 8.28 -3.45 10.86
C GLN A 77 7.97 -2.59 12.10
N ALA A 78 8.29 -1.29 12.09
CA ALA A 78 8.18 -0.44 13.29
C ALA A 78 7.00 0.53 13.28
N ILE A 79 6.64 1.09 12.12
CA ILE A 79 5.66 2.17 12.01
C ILE A 79 4.33 1.65 11.47
N GLN A 80 4.38 0.85 10.41
CA GLN A 80 3.19 0.29 9.76
C GLN A 80 2.25 -0.41 10.76
N PRO A 81 2.70 -1.24 11.73
CA PRO A 81 1.77 -1.95 12.61
C PRO A 81 0.89 -1.02 13.45
N SER A 82 1.39 0.16 13.83
CA SER A 82 0.59 1.17 14.53
C SER A 82 -0.46 1.80 13.61
N ILE A 83 -0.10 2.10 12.36
CA ILE A 83 -1.02 2.61 11.34
C ILE A 83 -2.11 1.57 11.04
N LEU A 84 -1.74 0.28 10.93
CA LEU A 84 -2.69 -0.79 10.60
C LEU A 84 -3.84 -0.93 11.61
N ARG A 85 -3.68 -0.43 12.83
CA ARG A 85 -4.75 -0.44 13.84
C ARG A 85 -5.96 0.42 13.43
N GLN A 86 -5.84 1.31 12.46
CA GLN A 86 -6.99 2.10 11.99
C GLN A 86 -7.85 1.37 10.94
N PHE A 87 -7.37 0.26 10.39
CA PHE A 87 -8.06 -0.49 9.33
C PHE A 87 -8.72 -1.75 9.87
N ASP A 88 -9.72 -2.25 9.17
CA ASP A 88 -10.36 -3.55 9.43
C ASP A 88 -9.56 -4.71 8.83
N LEU A 89 -8.92 -4.48 7.68
CA LEU A 89 -8.14 -5.47 6.93
C LEU A 89 -6.90 -4.83 6.30
N TYR A 90 -5.82 -5.62 6.22
CA TYR A 90 -4.58 -5.24 5.57
C TYR A 90 -4.31 -6.06 4.30
N HIS A 91 -4.00 -5.39 3.19
CA HIS A 91 -3.55 -6.04 1.96
C HIS A 91 -2.07 -5.76 1.73
N ALA A 92 -1.25 -6.80 1.96
CA ALA A 92 0.17 -6.81 1.64
C ALA A 92 0.37 -7.09 0.14
N MET A 93 0.40 -6.04 -0.68
CA MET A 93 0.42 -6.16 -2.15
C MET A 93 1.81 -6.52 -2.72
N ALA A 94 2.82 -6.69 -1.88
CA ALA A 94 4.22 -6.91 -2.25
C ALA A 94 4.82 -8.15 -1.57
N PHE A 95 4.09 -9.27 -1.58
CA PHE A 95 4.55 -10.61 -1.16
C PHE A 95 4.89 -10.81 0.32
N VAL A 96 4.88 -9.76 1.15
CA VAL A 96 5.25 -9.86 2.57
C VAL A 96 4.43 -8.93 3.47
N ALA A 97 4.10 -9.42 4.66
CA ALA A 97 3.49 -8.65 5.73
C ALA A 97 4.49 -8.43 6.90
N PRO A 98 4.27 -7.43 7.76
CA PRO A 98 5.06 -7.27 8.97
C PRO A 98 5.05 -8.53 9.84
N ALA A 99 6.15 -8.78 10.55
CA ALA A 99 6.23 -9.93 11.46
C ALA A 99 5.18 -9.84 12.59
N PHE A 100 4.90 -8.61 13.03
CA PHE A 100 3.77 -8.31 13.92
C PHE A 100 2.68 -7.59 13.14
N ASN A 101 1.51 -8.22 13.03
CA ASN A 101 0.39 -7.67 12.29
C ASN A 101 -0.88 -7.70 13.14
N PRO A 102 -1.46 -6.53 13.47
CA PRO A 102 -2.64 -6.49 14.33
C PRO A 102 -3.95 -6.80 13.60
N ARG A 103 -3.93 -7.00 12.27
CA ARG A 103 -5.15 -7.13 11.45
C ARG A 103 -5.17 -8.38 10.58
N PRO A 104 -6.36 -8.91 10.26
CA PRO A 104 -6.53 -9.89 9.19
C PRO A 104 -5.84 -9.42 7.91
N THR A 105 -5.13 -10.33 7.26
CA THR A 105 -4.18 -9.96 6.20
C THR A 105 -4.34 -10.82 4.97
N VAL A 106 -4.40 -10.16 3.82
CA VAL A 106 -4.30 -10.77 2.49
C VAL A 106 -2.93 -10.46 1.92
N VAL A 107 -2.28 -11.45 1.32
CA VAL A 107 -0.98 -11.29 0.66
C VAL A 107 -1.15 -11.63 -0.81
N THR A 108 -0.68 -10.77 -1.71
CA THR A 108 -0.55 -11.12 -3.12
C THR A 108 0.75 -11.91 -3.31
N VAL A 109 0.65 -13.12 -3.88
CA VAL A 109 1.76 -14.06 -4.16
C VAL A 109 2.11 -14.15 -5.64
#